data_AF-A0A562MNT5-F1
#
_entry.id   AF-A0A562MNT5-F1
#
_cell.length_a   1.000
_cell.length_b   1.000
_cell.length_c   1.000
_cell.angle_alpha   90.00
_cell.angle_beta   90.00
_cell.angle_gamma   90.00
#
_symmetry.space_group_name_H-M   'P 1'
#
loop_
_entity.id
_entity.type
_entity.pdbx_description
1 polymer ?
#
loop_
_entity_poly.entity_id
_entity_poly.type
_entity_poly.pdbx_seq_one_letter_code
_entity_poly.pdbx_strand_id
1 'polypeptide(L)'
;MELSVFELNKGQTLRIKSPGKCIYCGSDQGKLRNEHVIPYALAANTIILEKSCCETCQNIIQRYEQEVLKKQLGVFRAQVDAPTHRPKERPTHADLHFVEVNTERQVIRDLGFRSIPINEAPIAFHLWASPMPRRLRDPIDPAIESGRPWSFVDEEVAYTLCRKVAAETGANHVAVKTGDVNRLHYLRSLAKTAHAFAAAKFGLDAFEPFLTDLILNRSDDVAEYVGDDPFTAPIEDIDGHTLQIFLGEAMGGPEQGLLAARFQLYPYLNSPAHLVIVGKALVDIGARLRGEV
;
A
#
# COMPACT_ATOMS: atom_id res chain seq x y z
N MET A 1 5.40 14.25 15.77
CA MET A 1 4.60 13.26 15.02
C MET A 1 3.13 13.59 15.26
N GLU A 2 2.32 13.68 14.20
CA GLU A 2 0.86 13.79 14.34
C GLU A 2 0.24 12.51 13.77
N LEU A 3 -0.62 11.88 14.57
CA LEU A 3 -1.38 10.70 14.17
C LEU A 3 -2.65 11.15 13.44
N SER A 4 -2.78 10.80 12.16
CA SER A 4 -4.04 10.89 11.45
C SER A 4 -4.62 9.48 11.29
N VAL A 5 -5.63 9.17 12.10
CA VAL A 5 -6.36 7.91 11.96
C VAL A 5 -7.51 8.10 10.99
N PHE A 6 -7.61 7.21 9.99
CA PHE A 6 -8.72 7.20 9.05
C PHE A 6 -9.51 5.91 9.17
N GLU A 7 -10.75 6.03 9.60
CA GLU A 7 -11.72 4.94 9.48
C GLU A 7 -12.30 4.95 8.07
N LEU A 8 -11.75 4.09 7.20
CA LEU A 8 -12.12 4.04 5.78
C LEU A 8 -13.61 3.73 5.57
N ASN A 9 -14.26 3.15 6.58
CA ASN A 9 -15.67 2.78 6.57
C ASN A 9 -16.63 3.94 6.94
N LYS A 10 -16.12 5.04 7.53
CA LYS A 10 -16.96 6.16 8.01
C LYS A 10 -17.24 7.25 6.95
N GLY A 11 -16.67 7.14 5.74
CA GLY A 11 -17.06 7.96 4.58
C GLY A 11 -16.77 9.46 4.70
N GLN A 12 -15.91 9.90 5.61
CA GLN A 12 -15.50 11.32 5.68
C GLN A 12 -14.87 11.72 4.36
N THR A 13 -15.21 12.90 3.83
CA THR A 13 -14.60 13.43 2.60
C THR A 13 -14.00 14.79 2.90
N LEU A 14 -12.67 14.85 2.95
CA LEU A 14 -11.92 16.10 3.07
C LEU A 14 -11.48 16.55 1.67
N ARG A 15 -11.99 17.70 1.22
CA ARG A 15 -11.57 18.34 -0.05
C ARG A 15 -10.61 19.48 0.25
N ILE A 16 -9.42 19.37 -0.30
CA ILE A 16 -8.33 20.34 -0.11
C ILE A 16 -8.10 21.04 -1.45
N LYS A 17 -8.06 22.36 -1.42
CA LYS A 17 -7.80 23.16 -2.63
C LYS A 17 -6.34 22.95 -3.08
N SER A 18 -6.15 22.70 -4.37
CA SER A 18 -4.81 22.63 -4.97
C SER A 18 -4.13 23.99 -5.05
N PRO A 19 -2.78 24.02 -5.09
CA PRO A 19 -2.01 25.21 -5.46
C PRO A 19 -2.17 25.63 -6.94
N GLY A 20 -3.00 24.94 -7.73
CA GLY A 20 -3.22 25.25 -9.15
C GLY A 20 -2.19 24.64 -10.11
N LYS A 21 -1.35 23.73 -9.62
CA LYS A 21 -0.33 22.99 -10.38
C LYS A 21 -0.38 21.49 -10.06
N CYS A 22 0.18 20.67 -10.94
CA CYS A 22 0.30 19.23 -10.69
C CYS A 22 1.30 18.95 -9.56
N ILE A 23 0.90 18.20 -8.54
CA ILE A 23 1.76 17.89 -7.39
C ILE A 23 2.93 16.95 -7.72
N TYR A 24 2.90 16.28 -8.88
CA TYR A 24 3.94 15.33 -9.28
C TYR A 24 4.97 15.94 -10.24
N CYS A 25 4.52 16.64 -11.27
CA CYS A 25 5.42 17.21 -12.29
C CYS A 25 5.56 18.73 -12.22
N GLY A 26 4.80 19.42 -11.35
CA GLY A 26 4.84 20.87 -11.20
C GLY A 26 4.12 21.66 -12.31
N SER A 27 3.67 21.03 -13.39
CA SER A 27 2.98 21.70 -14.50
C SER A 27 1.65 22.30 -14.05
N ASP A 28 1.44 23.58 -14.34
CA ASP A 28 0.15 24.29 -14.26
C ASP A 28 -0.58 24.30 -15.62
N GLN A 29 0.05 23.74 -16.65
CA GLN A 29 -0.50 23.70 -18.00
C GLN A 29 -1.46 22.52 -18.18
N GLY A 30 -2.57 22.79 -18.87
CA GLY A 30 -3.57 21.80 -19.27
C GLY A 30 -4.65 21.52 -18.20
N LYS A 31 -5.46 20.49 -18.45
CA LYS A 31 -6.58 20.14 -17.57
C LYS A 31 -6.07 19.39 -16.33
N LEU A 32 -6.20 20.02 -15.17
CA LEU A 32 -5.96 19.39 -13.88
C LEU A 32 -7.20 18.65 -13.38
N ARG A 33 -6.98 17.44 -12.86
CA ARG A 33 -7.99 16.57 -12.28
C ARG A 33 -7.81 16.49 -10.77
N ASN A 34 -8.84 16.00 -10.09
CA ASN A 34 -8.77 15.73 -8.66
C ASN A 34 -7.89 14.52 -8.41
N GLU A 35 -7.02 14.62 -7.41
CA GLU A 35 -6.16 13.53 -6.95
C GLU A 35 -6.72 12.93 -5.67
N HIS A 36 -6.80 11.60 -5.63
CA HIS A 36 -7.13 10.85 -4.43
C HIS A 36 -5.84 10.58 -3.68
N VAL A 37 -5.65 11.26 -2.55
CA VAL A 37 -4.43 11.11 -1.75
C VAL A 37 -4.24 9.66 -1.32
N ILE A 38 -5.29 9.06 -0.75
CA ILE A 38 -5.38 7.62 -0.53
C ILE A 38 -6.29 7.07 -1.63
N PRO A 39 -5.93 5.96 -2.32
CA PRO A 39 -6.75 5.42 -3.38
C PRO A 39 -8.19 5.13 -2.92
N TYR A 40 -9.17 5.52 -3.73
CA TYR A 40 -10.59 5.33 -3.43
C TYR A 40 -10.95 3.87 -3.13
N ALA A 41 -10.30 2.96 -3.86
CA ALA A 41 -10.43 1.53 -3.71
C ALA A 41 -10.13 1.02 -2.29
N LEU A 42 -9.30 1.73 -1.52
CA LEU A 42 -8.96 1.41 -0.14
C LEU A 42 -9.79 2.26 0.83
N ALA A 43 -9.96 3.55 0.52
CA ALA A 43 -10.39 4.56 1.49
C ALA A 43 -11.63 5.38 1.10
N ALA A 44 -12.35 5.02 0.03
CA ALA A 44 -13.39 5.88 -0.55
C ALA A 44 -12.86 7.29 -0.84
N ASN A 45 -13.57 8.34 -0.44
CA ASN A 45 -13.19 9.73 -0.75
C ASN A 45 -12.49 10.45 0.42
N THR A 46 -11.74 9.73 1.28
CA THR A 46 -11.21 10.30 2.53
C THR A 46 -10.52 11.64 2.36
N ILE A 47 -9.57 11.76 1.41
CA ILE A 47 -8.86 13.00 1.12
C ILE A 47 -8.71 13.17 -0.39
N ILE A 48 -9.20 14.30 -0.88
CA ILE A 48 -9.13 14.68 -2.29
C ILE A 48 -8.42 16.03 -2.40
N LEU A 49 -7.35 16.08 -3.20
CA LEU A 49 -6.72 17.32 -3.64
C LEU A 49 -7.37 17.77 -4.95
N GLU A 50 -8.13 18.85 -4.92
CA GLU A 50 -8.92 19.29 -6.07
C GLU A 50 -8.03 19.90 -7.17
N LYS A 51 -8.11 19.45 -8.42
CA LYS A 51 -7.31 20.00 -9.54
C LYS A 51 -5.80 20.02 -9.26
N SER A 52 -5.25 18.87 -8.87
CA SER A 52 -3.86 18.71 -8.40
C SER A 52 -3.05 17.68 -9.19
N CYS A 53 -3.64 17.00 -10.17
CA CYS A 53 -2.96 16.01 -11.00
C CYS A 53 -3.25 16.25 -12.48
N CYS A 54 -2.21 16.38 -13.31
CA CYS A 54 -2.39 16.49 -14.75
C CYS A 54 -2.67 15.11 -15.37
N GLU A 55 -3.29 15.10 -16.55
CA GLU A 55 -3.68 13.86 -17.24
C GLU A 55 -2.49 12.93 -17.53
N THR A 56 -1.33 13.48 -17.90
CA THR A 56 -0.12 12.69 -18.16
C THR A 56 0.33 11.92 -16.92
N CYS A 57 0.44 12.59 -15.77
CA CYS A 57 0.83 11.96 -14.51
C CYS A 57 -0.21 10.94 -14.07
N GLN A 58 -1.50 11.29 -14.16
CA GLN A 58 -2.58 10.37 -13.81
C GLN A 58 -2.51 9.07 -14.64
N ASN A 59 -2.27 9.17 -15.95
CA ASN A 59 -2.19 8.00 -16.83
C ASN A 59 -1.01 7.08 -16.51
N ILE A 60 0.10 7.64 -16.01
CA ILE A 60 1.25 6.84 -15.54
C ILE A 60 0.88 6.13 -14.24
N ILE A 61 0.39 6.89 -13.27
CA ILE A 61 0.07 6.43 -11.91
C ILE A 61 -1.01 5.34 -11.93
N GLN A 62 -2.08 5.59 -12.68
CA GLN A 62 -3.23 4.69 -12.76
C GLN A 62 -2.85 3.27 -13.22
N ARG A 63 -1.82 3.13 -14.06
CA ARG A 63 -1.40 1.80 -14.56
C ARG A 63 -0.97 0.90 -13.41
N TYR A 64 0.00 1.33 -12.61
CA TYR A 64 0.50 0.50 -11.51
C TYR A 64 -0.49 0.45 -10.33
N GLU A 65 -1.25 1.51 -10.06
CA GLU A 65 -2.27 1.48 -9.01
C GLU A 65 -3.36 0.45 -9.34
N GLN A 66 -3.77 0.31 -10.60
CA GLN A 66 -4.74 -0.71 -10.99
C GLN A 66 -4.22 -2.13 -10.82
N GLU A 67 -2.93 -2.37 -11.08
CA GLU A 67 -2.30 -3.67 -10.81
C GLU A 67 -2.40 -4.04 -9.33
N VAL A 68 -2.15 -3.08 -8.43
CA VAL A 68 -2.29 -3.30 -6.98
C VAL A 68 -3.75 -3.47 -6.58
N LEU A 69 -4.61 -2.52 -6.93
CA LEU A 69 -5.97 -2.43 -6.40
C LEU A 69 -6.94 -3.44 -7.00
N LYS A 70 -6.73 -3.84 -8.27
CA LYS A 70 -7.61 -4.81 -8.95
C LYS A 70 -7.04 -6.21 -8.97
N LYS A 71 -5.73 -6.39 -9.22
CA LYS A 71 -5.16 -7.74 -9.35
C LYS A 71 -4.67 -8.27 -8.02
N GLN A 72 -3.79 -7.54 -7.32
CA GLN A 72 -3.22 -7.99 -6.05
C GLN A 72 -4.25 -7.98 -4.90
N LEU A 73 -5.00 -6.89 -4.75
CA LEU A 73 -5.95 -6.69 -3.64
C LEU A 73 -7.41 -6.91 -4.05
N GLY A 74 -7.70 -7.33 -5.28
CA GLY A 74 -9.06 -7.38 -5.82
C GLY A 74 -10.01 -8.30 -5.05
N VAL A 75 -9.58 -9.54 -4.80
CA VAL A 75 -10.36 -10.54 -4.06
C VAL A 75 -10.53 -10.11 -2.59
N PHE A 76 -9.44 -9.70 -1.94
CA PHE A 76 -9.49 -9.19 -0.57
C PHE A 76 -10.47 -8.01 -0.43
N ARG A 77 -10.36 -7.02 -1.33
CA ARG A 77 -11.27 -5.87 -1.36
C ARG A 77 -12.72 -6.28 -1.59
N ALA A 78 -12.95 -7.35 -2.35
CA ALA A 78 -14.28 -7.93 -2.54
C ALA A 78 -14.83 -8.48 -1.22
N GLN A 79 -14.02 -9.28 -0.50
CA GLN A 79 -14.37 -9.94 0.77
C GLN A 79 -14.63 -8.97 1.93
N VAL A 80 -13.89 -7.86 2.00
CA VAL A 80 -14.04 -6.86 3.08
C VAL A 80 -14.96 -5.70 2.70
N ASP A 81 -15.76 -5.86 1.65
CA ASP A 81 -16.71 -4.85 1.15
C ASP A 81 -16.10 -3.46 0.91
N ALA A 82 -14.82 -3.42 0.49
CA ALA A 82 -14.11 -2.17 0.25
C ALA A 82 -14.79 -1.34 -0.87
N PRO A 83 -14.65 0.00 -0.87
CA PRO A 83 -15.36 0.88 -1.81
C PRO A 83 -15.11 0.57 -3.28
N THR A 84 -16.15 0.72 -4.12
CA THR A 84 -16.07 0.57 -5.58
C THR A 84 -17.10 1.43 -6.31
N HIS A 85 -16.71 2.02 -7.44
CA HIS A 85 -17.66 2.66 -8.36
C HIS A 85 -18.35 1.66 -9.30
N ARG A 86 -17.91 0.40 -9.31
CA ARG A 86 -18.39 -0.64 -10.22
C ARG A 86 -18.77 -1.91 -9.45
N PRO A 87 -19.83 -1.86 -8.62
CA PRO A 87 -20.22 -3.00 -7.79
C PRO A 87 -20.54 -4.26 -8.62
N LYS A 88 -21.06 -4.09 -9.84
CA LYS A 88 -21.37 -5.20 -10.76
C LYS A 88 -20.14 -5.87 -11.39
N GLU A 89 -18.98 -5.21 -11.35
CA GLU A 89 -17.70 -5.77 -11.83
C GLU A 89 -16.86 -6.37 -10.69
N ARG A 90 -17.40 -6.43 -9.45
CA ARG A 90 -16.68 -7.06 -8.35
C ARG A 90 -16.48 -8.55 -8.67
N PRO A 91 -15.30 -9.12 -8.40
CA PRO A 91 -15.11 -10.56 -8.43
C PRO A 91 -16.23 -11.23 -7.61
N THR A 92 -16.73 -12.36 -8.09
CA THR A 92 -17.67 -13.22 -7.35
C THR A 92 -17.03 -14.54 -6.92
N HIS A 93 -15.90 -14.88 -7.55
CA HIS A 93 -15.09 -16.06 -7.27
C HIS A 93 -13.61 -15.67 -7.19
N ALA A 94 -12.85 -16.47 -6.46
CA ALA A 94 -11.39 -16.46 -6.41
C ALA A 94 -10.86 -17.71 -7.12
N ASP A 95 -10.00 -17.52 -8.12
CA ASP A 95 -9.31 -18.62 -8.80
C ASP A 95 -8.05 -18.98 -8.02
N LEU A 96 -8.12 -20.09 -7.30
CA LEU A 96 -7.04 -20.56 -6.44
C LEU A 96 -6.26 -21.69 -7.13
N HIS A 97 -4.93 -21.56 -7.17
CA HIS A 97 -4.04 -22.55 -7.77
C HIS A 97 -3.53 -23.52 -6.72
N PHE A 98 -3.80 -24.80 -6.90
CA PHE A 98 -3.38 -25.86 -5.98
C PHE A 98 -2.20 -26.64 -6.56
N VAL A 99 -1.26 -26.98 -5.70
CA VAL A 99 -0.06 -27.74 -6.03
C VAL A 99 0.20 -28.80 -4.96
N GLU A 100 0.80 -29.91 -5.35
CA GLU A 100 1.40 -30.84 -4.41
C GLU A 100 2.86 -30.47 -4.16
N VAL A 101 3.27 -30.54 -2.90
CA VAL A 101 4.64 -30.26 -2.48
C VAL A 101 5.30 -31.46 -1.80
N ASN A 102 6.63 -31.53 -1.82
CA ASN A 102 7.36 -32.47 -0.98
C ASN A 102 7.61 -31.91 0.43
N THR A 103 8.33 -32.67 1.27
CA THR A 103 8.73 -32.25 2.62
C THR A 103 9.60 -31.00 2.66
N GLU A 104 10.27 -30.66 1.56
CA GLU A 104 11.08 -29.44 1.38
C GLU A 104 10.26 -28.26 0.82
N ARG A 105 8.92 -28.41 0.69
CA ARG A 105 8.00 -27.42 0.12
C ARG A 105 8.24 -27.12 -1.37
N GLN A 106 8.94 -27.99 -2.07
CA GLN A 106 9.11 -27.88 -3.51
C GLN A 106 7.88 -28.44 -4.21
N VAL A 107 7.40 -27.75 -5.25
CA VAL A 107 6.28 -28.20 -6.07
C VAL A 107 6.68 -29.44 -6.86
N ILE A 108 5.93 -30.53 -6.69
CA ILE A 108 6.16 -31.81 -7.38
C ILE A 108 5.04 -32.17 -8.36
N ARG A 109 3.84 -31.58 -8.19
CA ARG A 109 2.72 -31.79 -9.10
C ARG A 109 1.81 -30.57 -9.13
N ASP A 110 1.37 -30.18 -10.31
CA ASP A 110 0.31 -29.18 -10.49
C ASP A 110 -1.07 -29.86 -10.32
N LEU A 111 -1.91 -29.34 -9.42
CA LEU A 111 -3.27 -29.87 -9.15
C LEU A 111 -4.36 -28.98 -9.78
N GLY A 112 -3.95 -27.96 -10.53
CA GLY A 112 -4.80 -27.05 -11.29
C GLY A 112 -5.49 -25.99 -10.44
N PHE A 113 -6.37 -25.24 -11.11
CA PHE A 113 -7.15 -24.18 -10.49
C PHE A 113 -8.49 -24.70 -9.97
N ARG A 114 -9.02 -24.05 -8.94
CA ARG A 114 -10.43 -24.14 -8.53
C ARG A 114 -10.99 -22.73 -8.38
N SER A 115 -12.14 -22.49 -8.99
CA SER A 115 -12.90 -21.25 -8.84
C SER A 115 -13.80 -21.37 -7.61
N ILE A 116 -13.43 -20.69 -6.53
CA ILE A 116 -14.13 -20.75 -5.24
C ILE A 116 -14.99 -19.49 -5.06
N PRO A 117 -16.27 -19.60 -4.69
CA PRO A 117 -17.08 -18.42 -4.34
C PRO A 117 -16.39 -17.55 -3.29
N ILE A 118 -16.46 -16.23 -3.42
CA ILE A 118 -15.67 -15.31 -2.56
C ILE A 118 -15.98 -15.41 -1.06
N ASN A 119 -17.22 -15.77 -0.71
CA ASN A 119 -17.67 -16.02 0.66
C ASN A 119 -17.18 -17.38 1.21
N GLU A 120 -16.64 -18.26 0.37
CA GLU A 120 -16.07 -19.56 0.75
C GLU A 120 -14.54 -19.60 0.57
N ALA A 121 -13.97 -18.62 -0.14
CA ALA A 121 -12.53 -18.48 -0.31
C ALA A 121 -11.87 -17.95 0.98
N PRO A 122 -10.63 -18.35 1.30
CA PRO A 122 -9.92 -17.80 2.44
C PRO A 122 -9.73 -16.30 2.27
N ILE A 123 -9.86 -15.54 3.35
CA ILE A 123 -9.42 -14.14 3.35
C ILE A 123 -7.91 -14.14 3.17
N ALA A 124 -7.43 -13.51 2.11
CA ALA A 124 -6.00 -13.45 1.81
C ALA A 124 -5.58 -12.01 1.50
N PHE A 125 -4.67 -11.46 2.30
CA PHE A 125 -4.20 -10.08 2.18
C PHE A 125 -2.71 -10.06 1.92
N HIS A 126 -2.32 -9.64 0.72
CA HIS A 126 -0.95 -9.73 0.22
C HIS A 126 -0.31 -8.35 0.07
N LEU A 127 0.83 -8.14 0.75
CA LEU A 127 1.62 -6.91 0.70
C LEU A 127 3.10 -7.23 0.51
N TRP A 128 3.94 -6.20 0.43
CA TRP A 128 5.39 -6.37 0.39
C TRP A 128 5.99 -5.87 1.69
N ALA A 129 6.74 -6.73 2.39
CA ALA A 129 7.54 -6.34 3.55
C ALA A 129 8.97 -6.01 3.10
N SER A 130 9.47 -4.87 3.52
CA SER A 130 10.78 -4.33 3.16
C SER A 130 11.62 -4.09 4.41
N PRO A 131 12.96 -4.11 4.30
CA PRO A 131 13.80 -3.42 5.28
C PRO A 131 13.43 -1.94 5.39
N MET A 132 13.91 -1.27 6.43
CA MET A 132 13.82 0.19 6.55
C MET A 132 14.38 0.88 5.29
N PRO A 133 13.86 2.06 4.85
CA PRO A 133 14.41 2.78 3.71
C PRO A 133 15.93 2.96 3.84
N ARG A 134 16.70 2.77 2.74
CA ARG A 134 18.17 2.88 2.76
C ARG A 134 18.67 4.19 3.36
N ARG A 135 17.96 5.30 3.15
CA ARG A 135 18.27 6.60 3.78
C ARG A 135 18.43 6.52 5.29
N LEU A 136 17.63 5.69 5.97
CA LEU A 136 17.56 5.66 7.43
C LEU A 136 18.37 4.53 8.07
N ARG A 137 19.14 3.78 7.29
CA ARG A 137 19.88 2.62 7.79
C ARG A 137 21.24 2.49 7.14
N ASP A 138 22.11 1.74 7.81
CA ASP A 138 23.35 1.28 7.19
C ASP A 138 23.05 0.30 6.03
N PRO A 139 24.00 0.16 5.08
CA PRO A 139 23.94 -0.89 4.07
C PRO A 139 23.74 -2.27 4.69
N ILE A 140 22.94 -3.10 4.04
CA ILE A 140 22.65 -4.47 4.47
C ILE A 140 22.95 -5.44 3.34
N ASP A 141 22.85 -6.74 3.63
CA ASP A 141 23.02 -7.79 2.62
C ASP A 141 22.04 -7.58 1.44
N PRO A 142 22.53 -7.54 0.18
CA PRO A 142 21.68 -7.44 -1.01
C PRO A 142 20.58 -8.50 -1.08
N ALA A 143 20.79 -9.69 -0.49
CA ALA A 143 19.82 -10.78 -0.46
C ALA A 143 18.56 -10.44 0.36
N ILE A 144 18.67 -9.52 1.33
CA ILE A 144 17.53 -9.07 2.15
C ILE A 144 17.00 -7.69 1.72
N GLU A 145 17.79 -6.93 0.97
CA GLU A 145 17.44 -5.57 0.54
C GLU A 145 16.16 -5.49 -0.30
N SER A 146 15.88 -6.51 -1.11
CA SER A 146 14.66 -6.56 -1.90
C SER A 146 13.40 -6.62 -1.03
N GLY A 147 13.51 -7.09 0.22
CA GLY A 147 12.38 -7.49 1.03
C GLY A 147 11.77 -8.81 0.55
N ARG A 148 10.55 -9.10 1.02
CA ARG A 148 9.81 -10.32 0.69
C ARG A 148 8.30 -10.08 0.63
N PRO A 149 7.53 -10.90 -0.10
CA PRO A 149 6.09 -10.93 0.06
C PRO A 149 5.70 -11.15 1.51
N TRP A 150 4.71 -10.40 1.98
CA TRP A 150 4.03 -10.61 3.26
C TRP A 150 2.58 -10.98 2.98
N SER A 151 2.01 -11.87 3.78
CA SER A 151 0.64 -12.31 3.59
C SER A 151 -0.02 -12.66 4.91
N PHE A 152 -1.25 -12.20 5.07
CA PHE A 152 -2.22 -12.78 6.00
C PHE A 152 -3.13 -13.71 5.19
N VAL A 153 -3.39 -14.92 5.69
CA VAL A 153 -4.32 -15.87 5.08
C VAL A 153 -5.14 -16.52 6.20
N ASP A 154 -6.45 -16.65 5.98
CA ASP A 154 -7.30 -17.51 6.82
C ASP A 154 -6.87 -18.98 6.64
N GLU A 155 -6.06 -19.46 7.57
CA GLU A 155 -5.43 -20.78 7.51
C GLU A 155 -6.46 -21.92 7.63
N GLU A 156 -7.55 -21.74 8.38
CA GLU A 156 -8.56 -22.79 8.58
C GLU A 156 -9.33 -23.07 7.29
N VAL A 157 -9.75 -22.00 6.60
CA VAL A 157 -10.44 -22.10 5.31
C VAL A 157 -9.48 -22.65 4.25
N ALA A 158 -8.24 -22.14 4.18
CA ALA A 158 -7.24 -22.62 3.24
C ALA A 158 -6.93 -24.11 3.43
N TYR A 159 -6.71 -24.55 4.68
CA TYR A 159 -6.46 -25.95 5.01
C TYR A 159 -7.64 -26.85 4.65
N THR A 160 -8.87 -26.38 4.87
CA THR A 160 -10.07 -27.13 4.49
C THR A 160 -10.17 -27.33 2.98
N LEU A 161 -9.85 -26.31 2.18
CA LEU A 161 -9.78 -26.45 0.72
C LEU A 161 -8.67 -27.40 0.28
N CYS A 162 -7.47 -27.28 0.86
CA CYS A 162 -6.35 -28.18 0.57
C CYS A 162 -6.70 -29.65 0.85
N ARG A 163 -7.41 -29.94 1.97
CA ARG A 163 -7.87 -31.30 2.29
C ARG A 163 -8.88 -31.84 1.28
N LYS A 164 -9.81 -31.01 0.79
CA LYS A 164 -10.76 -31.42 -0.27
C LYS A 164 -10.00 -31.80 -1.55
N VAL A 165 -9.07 -30.95 -1.98
CA VAL A 165 -8.25 -31.23 -3.17
C VAL A 165 -7.37 -32.47 -2.96
N ALA A 166 -6.81 -32.68 -1.77
CA ALA A 166 -6.04 -33.88 -1.44
C ALA A 166 -6.88 -35.15 -1.59
N ALA A 167 -8.11 -35.16 -1.05
CA ALA A 167 -9.04 -36.28 -1.16
C ALA A 167 -9.46 -36.56 -2.62
N GLU A 168 -9.66 -35.50 -3.42
CA GLU A 168 -10.01 -35.62 -4.85
C GLU A 168 -8.87 -36.17 -5.71
N THR A 169 -7.62 -35.78 -5.41
CA THR A 169 -6.46 -36.00 -6.28
C THR A 169 -5.51 -37.10 -5.80
N GLY A 170 -5.74 -37.63 -4.59
CA GLY A 170 -4.82 -38.54 -3.91
C GLY A 170 -3.48 -37.92 -3.54
N ALA A 171 -3.38 -36.59 -3.49
CA ALA A 171 -2.17 -35.87 -3.11
C ALA A 171 -1.90 -35.96 -1.60
N ASN A 172 -0.63 -36.02 -1.21
CA ASN A 172 -0.24 -36.12 0.21
C ASN A 172 -0.15 -34.75 0.87
N HIS A 173 0.60 -33.82 0.27
CA HIS A 173 0.80 -32.48 0.80
C HIS A 173 0.35 -31.44 -0.21
N VAL A 174 -0.87 -30.93 -0.05
CA VAL A 174 -1.45 -29.92 -0.93
C VAL A 174 -1.19 -28.53 -0.35
N ALA A 175 -0.65 -27.65 -1.19
CA ALA A 175 -0.54 -26.21 -0.93
C ALA A 175 -1.42 -25.43 -1.92
N VAL A 176 -1.83 -24.24 -1.50
CA VAL A 176 -2.61 -23.31 -2.32
C VAL A 176 -1.85 -22.00 -2.48
N LYS A 177 -1.77 -21.51 -3.70
CA LYS A 177 -1.27 -20.16 -4.00
C LYS A 177 -2.43 -19.18 -3.93
N THR A 178 -2.35 -18.25 -2.99
CA THR A 178 -3.43 -17.30 -2.65
C THR A 178 -3.29 -15.94 -3.31
N GLY A 179 -2.11 -15.60 -3.84
CA GLY A 179 -1.91 -14.38 -4.60
C GLY A 179 -0.44 -14.11 -4.91
N ASP A 180 -0.21 -13.08 -5.72
CA ASP A 180 1.11 -12.54 -6.04
C ASP A 180 1.17 -11.06 -5.68
N VAL A 181 2.36 -10.59 -5.29
CA VAL A 181 2.62 -9.18 -4.98
C VAL A 181 3.65 -8.65 -5.94
N ASN A 182 3.30 -7.59 -6.67
CA ASN A 182 4.28 -6.86 -7.46
C ASN A 182 4.94 -5.79 -6.58
N ARG A 183 6.17 -6.08 -6.14
CA ARG A 183 6.98 -5.17 -5.31
C ARG A 183 6.96 -3.73 -5.82
N LEU A 184 7.29 -3.52 -7.09
CA LEU A 184 7.47 -2.18 -7.64
C LEU A 184 6.16 -1.40 -7.71
N HIS A 185 5.09 -2.03 -8.19
CA HIS A 185 3.77 -1.37 -8.26
C HIS A 185 3.23 -1.03 -6.87
N TYR A 186 3.42 -1.94 -5.91
CA TYR A 186 2.99 -1.74 -4.54
C TYR A 186 3.76 -0.59 -3.88
N LEU A 187 5.09 -0.65 -3.86
CA LEU A 187 5.92 0.38 -3.21
C LEU A 187 5.80 1.76 -3.89
N ARG A 188 5.56 1.83 -5.21
CA ARG A 188 5.22 3.10 -5.88
C ARG A 188 3.87 3.67 -5.47
N SER A 189 2.88 2.81 -5.26
CA SER A 189 1.57 3.23 -4.76
C SER A 189 1.69 3.82 -3.34
N LEU A 190 2.58 3.25 -2.51
CA LEU A 190 2.94 3.83 -1.21
C LEU A 190 3.60 5.21 -1.37
N ALA A 191 4.62 5.32 -2.23
CA ALA A 191 5.30 6.60 -2.50
C ALA A 191 4.34 7.69 -2.96
N LYS A 192 3.42 7.36 -3.88
CA LYS A 192 2.39 8.27 -4.37
C LYS A 192 1.47 8.74 -3.24
N THR A 193 1.02 7.82 -2.40
CA THR A 193 0.14 8.13 -1.27
C THR A 193 0.84 9.05 -0.26
N ALA A 194 2.09 8.74 0.09
CA ALA A 194 2.91 9.54 1.00
C ALA A 194 3.13 10.97 0.49
N HIS A 195 3.53 11.12 -0.78
CA HIS A 195 3.74 12.43 -1.41
C HIS A 195 2.46 13.25 -1.46
N ALA A 196 1.35 12.64 -1.90
CA ALA A 196 0.07 13.32 -1.96
C ALA A 196 -0.44 13.72 -0.57
N PHE A 197 -0.19 12.91 0.45
CA PHE A 197 -0.59 13.21 1.82
C PHE A 197 0.22 14.36 2.42
N ALA A 198 1.53 14.39 2.20
CA ALA A 198 2.37 15.52 2.56
C ALA A 198 1.95 16.81 1.84
N ALA A 199 1.71 16.75 0.54
CA ALA A 199 1.24 17.90 -0.25
C ALA A 199 -0.13 18.40 0.22
N ALA A 200 -1.02 17.49 0.62
CA ALA A 200 -2.33 17.82 1.17
C ALA A 200 -2.25 18.52 2.53
N LYS A 201 -1.35 18.06 3.41
CA LYS A 201 -1.21 18.58 4.77
C LYS A 201 -0.41 19.88 4.83
N PHE A 202 0.66 20.00 4.05
CA PHE A 202 1.61 21.11 4.17
C PHE A 202 1.69 22.00 2.93
N GLY A 203 1.10 21.60 1.81
CA GLY A 203 1.32 22.25 0.52
C GLY A 203 2.63 21.81 -0.13
N LEU A 204 2.72 21.97 -1.45
CA LEU A 204 3.85 21.49 -2.24
C LEU A 204 5.13 22.30 -1.99
N ASP A 205 5.01 23.56 -1.55
CA ASP A 205 6.16 24.44 -1.34
C ASP A 205 6.78 24.26 0.08
N ALA A 206 6.25 23.35 0.89
CA ALA A 206 6.74 23.06 2.24
C ALA A 206 7.90 22.05 2.28
N PHE A 207 8.18 21.36 1.17
CA PHE A 207 9.23 20.36 1.10
C PHE A 207 9.79 20.24 -0.32
N GLU A 208 11.06 19.84 -0.41
CA GLU A 208 11.68 19.42 -1.66
C GLU A 208 11.40 17.92 -1.88
N PRO A 209 10.65 17.53 -2.92
CA PRO A 209 10.17 16.16 -3.06
C PRO A 209 11.22 15.20 -3.63
N PHE A 210 11.37 14.02 -3.02
CA PHE A 210 12.27 12.97 -3.50
C PHE A 210 11.58 11.89 -4.34
N LEU A 211 10.25 11.77 -4.22
CA LEU A 211 9.51 10.61 -4.74
C LEU A 211 9.02 10.75 -6.17
N THR A 212 9.13 11.92 -6.80
CA THR A 212 8.49 12.22 -8.08
C THR A 212 8.98 11.31 -9.20
N ASP A 213 10.27 10.96 -9.25
CA ASP A 213 10.79 10.05 -10.26
C ASP A 213 10.35 8.59 -10.03
N LEU A 214 10.15 8.16 -8.78
CA LEU A 214 9.55 6.86 -8.49
C LEU A 214 8.08 6.82 -8.93
N ILE A 215 7.31 7.85 -8.57
CA ILE A 215 5.87 7.98 -8.85
C ILE A 215 5.61 8.08 -10.34
N LEU A 216 6.44 8.82 -11.07
CA LEU A 216 6.33 9.01 -12.52
C LEU A 216 7.02 7.89 -13.32
N ASN A 217 7.40 6.79 -12.65
CA ASN A 217 7.97 5.60 -13.25
C ASN A 217 9.23 5.89 -14.10
N ARG A 218 10.09 6.79 -13.59
CA ARG A 218 11.39 7.16 -14.16
C ARG A 218 12.56 6.51 -13.42
N SER A 219 12.31 5.99 -12.22
CA SER A 219 13.26 5.22 -11.42
C SER A 219 12.58 4.02 -10.75
N ASP A 220 13.30 2.91 -10.65
CA ASP A 220 12.91 1.67 -9.97
C ASP A 220 13.56 1.54 -8.58
N ASP A 221 14.30 2.56 -8.15
CA ASP A 221 15.07 2.53 -6.91
C ASP A 221 14.22 2.82 -5.66
N VAL A 222 13.16 2.04 -5.49
CA VAL A 222 12.17 2.22 -4.41
C VAL A 222 12.77 2.04 -3.02
N ALA A 223 13.80 1.20 -2.88
CA ALA A 223 14.42 0.89 -1.58
C ALA A 223 15.16 2.09 -0.96
N GLU A 224 15.47 3.11 -1.76
CA GLU A 224 16.10 4.34 -1.28
C GLU A 224 15.18 5.07 -0.30
N TYR A 225 13.89 5.14 -0.64
CA TYR A 225 12.91 6.00 0.01
C TYR A 225 11.75 5.25 0.65
N VAL A 226 11.48 4.01 0.25
CA VAL A 226 10.32 3.22 0.70
C VAL A 226 10.80 1.95 1.39
N GLY A 227 10.27 1.68 2.57
CA GLY A 227 10.61 0.52 3.39
C GLY A 227 9.58 0.31 4.50
N ASP A 228 9.96 -0.42 5.54
CA ASP A 228 9.11 -0.63 6.73
C ASP A 228 9.73 -0.04 7.99
N ASP A 229 8.89 0.28 8.96
CA ASP A 229 9.27 0.68 10.31
C ASP A 229 9.45 -0.57 11.20
N PRO A 230 10.68 -0.90 11.63
CA PRO A 230 10.94 -2.10 12.43
C PRO A 230 10.61 -1.91 13.92
N PHE A 231 10.33 -0.68 14.37
CA PHE A 231 10.24 -0.35 15.80
C PHE A 231 8.81 -0.44 16.36
N THR A 232 7.90 -1.16 15.70
CA THR A 232 6.48 -1.21 16.06
C THR A 232 6.24 -1.54 17.54
N ALA A 233 5.96 -0.52 18.35
CA ALA A 233 4.95 -0.63 19.39
C ALA A 233 3.58 -0.58 18.68
N PRO A 234 2.59 -1.40 19.08
CA PRO A 234 1.23 -1.23 18.61
C PRO A 234 0.78 0.16 19.02
N ILE A 235 0.51 1.02 18.04
CA ILE A 235 -0.32 2.19 18.31
C ILE A 235 -1.66 1.57 18.59
N GLU A 236 -2.07 1.68 19.86
CA GLU A 236 -3.16 0.97 20.54
C GLU A 236 -4.15 0.34 19.56
N ASP A 237 -4.43 -0.95 19.77
CA ASP A 237 -5.44 -1.72 19.04
C ASP A 237 -6.81 -1.04 19.25
N ILE A 238 -7.08 -0.02 18.44
CA ILE A 238 -8.36 0.66 18.41
C ILE A 238 -9.14 -0.10 17.34
N ASP A 239 -10.01 -0.98 17.82
CA ASP A 239 -10.92 -1.79 17.02
C ASP A 239 -11.49 -1.00 15.82
N GLY A 240 -11.29 -1.52 14.60
CA GLY A 240 -11.93 -1.01 13.38
C GLY A 240 -11.10 -0.08 12.48
N HIS A 241 -9.84 0.23 12.80
CA HIS A 241 -8.99 0.99 11.88
C HIS A 241 -8.49 0.14 10.70
N THR A 242 -8.78 0.60 9.49
CA THR A 242 -8.36 -0.03 8.23
C THR A 242 -7.16 0.66 7.59
N LEU A 243 -6.84 1.91 8.00
CA LEU A 243 -5.62 2.62 7.65
C LEU A 243 -5.20 3.59 8.75
N GLN A 244 -3.94 3.53 9.16
CA GLN A 244 -3.30 4.55 9.98
C GLN A 244 -2.22 5.25 9.16
N ILE A 245 -2.17 6.58 9.17
CA ILE A 245 -1.09 7.35 8.53
C ILE A 245 -0.58 8.46 9.45
N PHE A 246 0.73 8.62 9.47
CA PHE A 246 1.45 9.56 10.30
C PHE A 246 2.37 10.36 9.40
N LEU A 247 2.46 11.65 9.67
CA LEU A 247 3.53 12.49 9.16
C LEU A 247 4.41 12.93 10.32
N GLY A 248 5.71 12.95 10.05
CA GLY A 248 6.70 13.39 10.99
C GLY A 248 8.03 13.66 10.30
N GLU A 249 9.00 14.09 11.09
CA GLU A 249 10.38 14.22 10.65
C GLU A 249 11.22 13.09 11.25
N ALA A 250 12.22 12.64 10.51
CA ALA A 250 13.25 11.77 11.06
C ALA A 250 13.96 12.50 12.21
N MET A 251 13.97 11.89 13.40
CA MET A 251 14.56 12.50 14.59
C MET A 251 16.03 12.07 14.73
N GLY A 252 16.93 13.04 14.57
CA GLY A 252 18.37 12.84 14.77
C GLY A 252 19.07 12.10 13.62
N GLY A 253 20.39 11.99 13.74
CA GLY A 253 21.25 11.41 12.71
C GLY A 253 21.44 12.31 11.47
N PRO A 254 22.15 11.83 10.43
CA PRO A 254 22.43 12.59 9.21
C PRO A 254 21.17 13.01 8.44
N GLU A 255 20.07 12.27 8.62
CA GLU A 255 18.80 12.49 7.92
C GLU A 255 17.81 13.32 8.75
N GLN A 256 18.27 14.00 9.80
CA GLN A 256 17.44 14.93 10.57
C GLN A 256 16.81 15.99 9.65
N GLY A 257 15.49 16.20 9.80
CA GLY A 257 14.73 17.16 8.99
C GLY A 257 14.20 16.60 7.66
N LEU A 258 14.38 15.29 7.40
CA LEU A 258 13.64 14.61 6.35
C LEU A 258 12.18 14.41 6.76
N LEU A 259 11.27 14.78 5.87
CA LEU A 259 9.85 14.53 6.00
C LEU A 259 9.56 13.05 5.67
N ALA A 260 8.92 12.36 6.61
CA ALA A 260 8.56 10.96 6.48
C ALA A 260 7.06 10.74 6.70
N ALA A 261 6.50 9.80 5.94
CA ALA A 261 5.15 9.28 6.12
C ALA A 261 5.23 7.83 6.58
N ARG A 262 4.60 7.51 7.72
CA ARG A 262 4.43 6.12 8.18
C ARG A 262 2.97 5.73 7.98
N PHE A 263 2.68 4.55 7.43
CA PHE A 263 1.30 4.07 7.38
C PHE A 263 1.18 2.56 7.36
N GLN A 264 0.08 2.08 7.92
CA GLN A 264 -0.20 0.66 8.09
C GLN A 264 -1.64 0.37 7.65
N LEU A 265 -1.80 -0.60 6.74
CA LEU A 265 -3.08 -1.01 6.16
C LEU A 265 -3.63 -2.21 6.93
N TYR A 266 -4.81 -2.13 7.52
CA TYR A 266 -5.38 -3.19 8.37
C TYR A 266 -4.44 -3.65 9.49
N PRO A 267 -4.08 -2.78 10.47
CA PRO A 267 -3.21 -3.15 11.59
C PRO A 267 -3.64 -4.40 12.36
N TYR A 268 -4.95 -4.66 12.48
CA TYR A 268 -5.49 -5.87 13.11
C TYR A 268 -5.01 -7.18 12.46
N LEU A 269 -4.63 -7.14 11.19
CA LEU A 269 -4.03 -8.29 10.48
C LEU A 269 -2.52 -8.40 10.69
N ASN A 270 -1.92 -7.60 11.59
CA ASN A 270 -0.48 -7.48 11.80
C ASN A 270 0.31 -7.20 10.51
N SER A 271 -0.28 -6.40 9.63
CA SER A 271 0.37 -5.99 8.38
C SER A 271 1.62 -5.15 8.63
N PRO A 272 2.57 -5.09 7.67
CA PRO A 272 3.74 -4.26 7.81
C PRO A 272 3.36 -2.78 7.96
N ALA A 273 4.02 -2.09 8.87
CA ALA A 273 3.97 -0.64 8.96
C ALA A 273 5.01 -0.06 7.99
N HIS A 274 4.53 0.55 6.91
CA HIS A 274 5.40 1.13 5.89
C HIS A 274 5.92 2.50 6.33
N LEU A 275 7.16 2.78 5.97
CA LEU A 275 7.84 4.05 6.18
C LEU A 275 8.34 4.59 4.84
N VAL A 276 7.96 5.82 4.52
CA VAL A 276 8.29 6.48 3.26
C VAL A 276 8.95 7.82 3.52
N ILE A 277 10.14 8.02 2.98
CA ILE A 277 10.84 9.30 2.98
C ILE A 277 10.32 10.15 1.83
N VAL A 278 9.59 11.22 2.16
CA VAL A 278 8.87 12.05 1.18
C VAL A 278 9.80 13.07 0.54
N GLY A 279 10.68 13.68 1.33
CA GLY A 279 11.47 14.81 0.89
C GLY A 279 12.20 15.51 2.02
N LYS A 280 12.88 16.60 1.70
CA LYS A 280 13.50 17.49 2.68
C LYS A 280 12.53 18.59 3.08
N ALA A 281 12.28 18.78 4.37
CA ALA A 281 11.42 19.87 4.84
C ALA A 281 12.07 21.24 4.52
N LEU A 282 11.26 22.19 4.04
CA LEU A 282 11.65 23.58 3.79
C LEU A 282 11.06 24.55 4.81
N VAL A 283 10.19 24.03 5.67
CA VAL A 283 9.51 24.75 6.76
C VAL A 283 9.59 23.91 8.02
N ASP A 284 9.34 24.51 9.19
CA ASP A 284 9.24 23.76 10.44
C ASP A 284 7.95 22.93 10.44
N ILE A 285 8.05 21.67 10.01
CA ILE A 285 6.92 20.74 9.99
C ILE A 285 6.48 20.46 11.42
N GLY A 286 7.41 20.40 12.38
CA GLY A 286 7.10 20.25 13.80
C GLY A 286 6.15 21.33 14.30
N ALA A 287 6.41 22.60 14.02
CA ALA A 287 5.56 23.73 14.38
C ALA A 287 4.18 23.65 13.71
N ARG A 288 4.13 23.31 12.41
CA ARG A 288 2.85 23.11 11.69
C ARG A 288 2.02 21.97 12.28
N LEU A 289 2.65 20.86 12.64
CA LEU A 289 2.00 19.73 13.29
C LEU A 289 1.48 20.08 14.69
N ARG A 290 2.09 21.06 15.38
CA ARG A 290 1.61 21.59 16.67
C ARG A 290 0.55 22.69 16.52
N GLY A 291 0.24 23.12 15.30
CA GLY A 291 -0.70 24.23 15.03
C GLY A 291 -0.16 25.60 15.41
N GLU A 292 1.17 25.75 15.48
CA GLU A 292 1.85 26.99 15.89
C GLU A 292 2.00 28.01 14.73
N VAL A 293 1.71 27.59 13.48
CA VAL A 293 1.83 28.39 12.24
C VAL A 293 0.71 28.05 11.27
#